data_AF-A0A0B6ZQ93-F1
#
_entry.id   AF-A0A0B6ZQ93-F1
#
_cell.length_a   1.000
_cell.length_b   1.000
_cell.length_c   1.000
_cell.angle_alpha   90.00
_cell.angle_beta   90.00
_cell.angle_gamma   90.00
#
_symmetry.space_group_name_H-M   'P 1'
#
loop_
_entity.id
_entity.type
_entity.pdbx_description
1 polymer ?
#
loop_
_entity_poly.entity_id
_entity_poly.type
_entity_poly.pdbx_seq_one_letter_code
_entity_poly.pdbx_strand_id
1 'polypeptide(L)'
;MVSSTAISGFRRIHERFITSEVTEAMLRIFHQNKVNYDSSVRIAALELILDNQPSEQVIRNILLSSLDQSNVEFSTYVVRMLLDYANANPSLSSKLSSVLQELWINNYNIFSQKGKSSVITSYLAQMKDLNGTYSLYFENTPSGVMKQSGMIVSLQGKTIQQPIMKFGIYADGLESLIGEAGGEAPNADENVAEGENDSTVEPTAGMSFTFMDVLLTQVEFFRGMSGLMSAAWNAPSELTSALQGNLLLQDHSQRIHLSNGLVLDTKVLGALSLDLSGYISISLWNRNCEALIRNSGAVYLEGTLSVDSTELDVGLVFTGQGESYIDYTSNADFYEMPLKLCMQMKRPDFEFTHTVDKYEELLKGKKYTSHRSLKSKVSGEEYLLNKANSDECRVMLKEDQ
;
A
#
# COMPACT_ATOMS: atom_id res chain seq x y z
N MET A 1 2.72 10.93 -16.16
CA MET A 1 1.53 10.47 -15.42
C MET A 1 0.63 9.50 -16.23
N VAL A 2 0.14 9.86 -17.42
CA VAL A 2 -0.78 9.01 -18.22
C VAL A 2 -0.26 7.60 -18.49
N SER A 3 1.03 7.45 -18.83
CA SER A 3 1.63 6.13 -19.09
C SER A 3 1.63 5.21 -17.87
N SER A 4 1.89 5.75 -16.67
CA SER A 4 1.86 4.98 -15.42
C SER A 4 0.44 4.52 -15.09
N THR A 5 -0.56 5.38 -15.31
CA THR A 5 -1.97 5.03 -15.17
C THR A 5 -2.40 3.95 -16.17
N ALA A 6 -1.94 4.04 -17.43
CA ALA A 6 -2.21 3.03 -18.44
C ALA A 6 -1.64 1.65 -18.06
N ILE A 7 -0.39 1.60 -17.59
CA ILE A 7 0.23 0.36 -17.10
C ILE A 7 -0.52 -0.19 -15.88
N SER A 8 -0.88 0.68 -14.94
CA SER A 8 -1.68 0.30 -13.77
C SER A 8 -3.04 -0.29 -14.15
N GLY A 9 -3.62 0.13 -15.28
CA GLY A 9 -4.85 -0.45 -15.83
C GLY A 9 -4.71 -1.93 -16.23
N PHE A 10 -3.53 -2.37 -16.69
CA PHE A 10 -3.30 -3.78 -17.03
C PHE A 10 -3.36 -4.70 -15.82
N ARG A 11 -3.12 -4.21 -14.60
CA ARG A 11 -3.25 -5.01 -13.37
C ARG A 11 -4.66 -5.57 -13.15
N ARG A 12 -5.66 -4.95 -13.77
CA ARG A 12 -7.07 -5.37 -13.69
C ARG A 12 -7.44 -6.43 -14.72
N ILE A 13 -6.56 -6.65 -15.69
CA ILE A 13 -6.78 -7.59 -16.78
C ILE A 13 -6.36 -8.97 -16.27
N HIS A 14 -7.21 -9.98 -16.47
CA HIS A 14 -6.87 -11.34 -16.10
C HIS A 14 -5.60 -11.79 -16.84
N GLU A 15 -4.69 -12.46 -16.14
CA GLU A 15 -3.42 -13.03 -16.64
C GLU A 15 -3.52 -13.71 -18.02
N ARG A 16 -4.65 -14.32 -18.37
CA ARG A 16 -4.88 -14.97 -19.68
C ARG A 16 -4.77 -14.02 -20.87
N PHE A 17 -5.03 -12.74 -20.67
CA PHE A 17 -4.94 -11.73 -21.72
C PHE A 17 -3.58 -11.02 -21.74
N ILE A 18 -2.69 -11.32 -20.79
CA ILE A 18 -1.31 -10.83 -20.78
C ILE A 18 -0.49 -11.78 -21.66
N THR A 19 -0.54 -11.52 -22.97
CA THR A 19 0.18 -12.31 -23.97
C THR A 19 1.68 -11.98 -23.94
N SER A 20 2.48 -12.79 -24.64
CA SER A 20 3.92 -12.54 -24.81
C SER A 20 4.23 -11.17 -25.41
N GLU A 21 3.33 -10.62 -26.23
CA GLU A 21 3.46 -9.28 -26.82
C GLU A 21 3.42 -8.18 -25.74
N VAL A 22 2.53 -8.32 -24.75
CA VAL A 22 2.43 -7.39 -23.62
C VAL A 22 3.70 -7.47 -22.78
N THR A 23 4.17 -8.68 -22.47
CA THR A 23 5.41 -8.88 -21.71
C THR A 23 6.60 -8.29 -22.44
N GLU A 24 6.71 -8.47 -23.76
CA GLU A 24 7.79 -7.87 -24.56
C GLU A 24 7.71 -6.34 -24.57
N ALA A 25 6.50 -5.77 -24.66
CA ALA A 25 6.30 -4.33 -24.56
C ALA A 25 6.74 -3.78 -23.20
N MET A 26 6.39 -4.45 -22.10
CA MET A 26 6.83 -4.05 -20.75
C MET A 26 8.35 -4.17 -20.58
N LEU A 27 8.98 -5.20 -21.14
CA LEU A 27 10.44 -5.34 -21.13
C LEU A 27 11.13 -4.22 -21.90
N ARG A 28 10.57 -3.81 -23.05
CA ARG A 28 11.07 -2.67 -23.83
C ARG A 28 10.97 -1.35 -23.04
N ILE A 29 9.90 -1.16 -22.26
CA ILE A 29 9.71 0.02 -21.40
C ILE A 29 10.72 -0.01 -20.24
N PHE A 30 10.85 -1.14 -19.55
CA PHE A 30 11.74 -1.31 -18.40
C PHE A 30 13.22 -1.07 -18.76
N HIS A 31 13.68 -1.66 -19.87
CA HIS A 31 15.06 -1.53 -20.36
C HIS A 31 15.31 -0.28 -21.21
N GLN A 32 14.28 0.52 -21.51
CA GLN A 32 14.38 1.75 -22.31
C GLN A 32 15.03 1.54 -23.71
N ASN A 33 14.81 0.38 -24.35
CA ASN A 33 15.47 0.01 -25.61
C ASN A 33 15.16 0.94 -26.81
N LYS A 34 14.09 1.73 -26.73
CA LYS A 34 13.64 2.64 -27.81
C LYS A 34 13.53 4.09 -27.37
N VAL A 35 13.01 4.32 -26.17
CA VAL A 35 12.65 5.64 -25.64
C VAL A 35 12.98 5.64 -24.15
N ASN A 36 13.42 6.79 -23.65
CA ASN A 36 13.63 7.01 -22.22
C ASN A 36 12.29 7.18 -21.51
N TYR A 37 12.06 6.35 -20.50
CA TYR A 37 10.88 6.40 -19.64
C TYR A 37 11.26 6.82 -18.23
N ASP A 38 10.35 7.53 -17.57
CA ASP A 38 10.48 7.89 -16.17
C ASP A 38 10.54 6.65 -15.25
N SER A 39 11.22 6.78 -14.09
CA SER A 39 11.43 5.70 -13.14
C SER A 39 10.12 5.05 -12.67
N SER A 40 9.09 5.85 -12.37
CA SER A 40 7.81 5.33 -11.90
C SER A 40 7.05 4.54 -12.98
N VAL A 41 7.24 4.86 -14.26
CA VAL A 41 6.69 4.07 -15.39
C VAL A 41 7.43 2.74 -15.52
N ARG A 42 8.75 2.75 -15.35
CA ARG A 42 9.59 1.54 -15.38
C ARG A 42 9.27 0.61 -14.19
N ILE A 43 9.04 1.17 -13.01
CA ILE A 43 8.61 0.41 -11.82
C ILE A 43 7.25 -0.24 -12.07
N ALA A 44 6.28 0.50 -12.61
CA ALA A 44 4.97 -0.07 -12.93
C ALA A 44 5.07 -1.22 -13.96
N ALA A 45 5.96 -1.10 -14.95
CA ALA A 45 6.23 -2.16 -15.91
C ALA A 45 6.89 -3.39 -15.25
N LEU A 46 7.84 -3.16 -14.33
CA LEU A 46 8.50 -4.23 -13.56
C LEU A 46 7.49 -4.99 -12.70
N GLU A 47 6.60 -4.29 -12.00
CA GLU A 47 5.55 -4.90 -11.18
C GLU A 47 4.72 -5.89 -12.01
N LEU A 48 4.29 -5.48 -13.21
CA LEU A 48 3.53 -6.33 -14.12
C LEU A 48 4.35 -7.53 -14.62
N ILE A 49 5.65 -7.35 -14.89
CA ILE A 49 6.53 -8.45 -15.30
C ILE A 49 6.66 -9.50 -14.19
N LEU A 50 6.80 -9.05 -12.93
CA LEU A 50 6.95 -9.94 -11.77
C LEU A 50 5.65 -10.69 -11.45
N ASP A 51 4.49 -10.03 -11.57
CA ASP A 51 3.17 -10.64 -11.39
C ASP A 51 2.95 -11.81 -12.38
N ASN A 52 3.43 -11.68 -13.62
CA ASN A 52 3.25 -12.68 -14.68
C ASN A 52 4.34 -13.77 -14.75
N GLN A 53 5.02 -14.04 -13.64
CA GLN A 53 6.01 -15.12 -13.50
C GLN A 53 7.10 -15.15 -14.59
N PRO A 54 8.10 -14.26 -14.52
CA PRO A 54 9.11 -14.12 -15.56
C PRO A 54 9.99 -15.38 -15.73
N SER A 55 10.65 -15.48 -16.89
CA SER A 55 11.66 -16.49 -17.16
C SER A 55 13.00 -16.15 -16.49
N GLU A 56 13.87 -17.15 -16.30
CA GLU A 56 15.20 -16.95 -15.71
C GLU A 56 16.05 -15.94 -16.49
N GLN A 57 15.94 -15.94 -17.82
CA GLN A 57 16.63 -14.98 -18.70
C GLN A 57 16.17 -13.54 -18.44
N VAL A 58 14.87 -13.34 -18.21
CA VAL A 58 14.32 -12.02 -17.89
C VAL A 58 14.81 -11.54 -16.53
N ILE A 59 14.80 -12.42 -15.51
CA ILE A 59 15.33 -12.10 -14.17
C ILE A 59 16.81 -11.70 -14.24
N ARG A 60 17.60 -12.46 -15.01
CA ARG A 60 19.01 -12.16 -15.26
C ARG A 60 19.19 -10.80 -15.92
N ASN A 61 18.44 -10.48 -16.96
CA ASN A 61 18.52 -9.18 -17.63
C ASN A 61 18.11 -8.02 -16.70
N ILE A 62 17.11 -8.21 -15.85
CA ILE A 62 16.69 -7.23 -14.84
C ILE A 62 17.84 -6.98 -13.85
N LEU A 63 18.46 -8.01 -13.30
CA LEU A 63 19.59 -7.85 -12.37
C LEU A 63 20.81 -7.19 -13.03
N LEU A 64 21.08 -7.50 -14.30
CA LEU A 64 22.15 -6.85 -15.06
C LEU A 64 21.84 -5.37 -15.32
N SER A 65 20.57 -4.98 -15.46
CA SER A 65 20.21 -3.57 -15.58
C SER A 65 20.54 -2.77 -14.32
N SER A 66 20.57 -3.41 -13.14
CA SER A 66 20.97 -2.79 -11.88
C SER A 66 22.48 -2.53 -11.76
N LEU A 67 23.29 -3.01 -12.71
CA LEU A 67 24.71 -2.63 -12.81
C LEU A 67 24.87 -1.18 -13.29
N ASP A 68 23.90 -0.66 -14.05
CA ASP A 68 23.89 0.75 -14.41
C ASP A 68 23.57 1.59 -13.17
N GLN A 69 24.50 2.46 -12.82
CA GLN A 69 24.44 3.34 -11.65
C GLN A 69 23.95 4.74 -12.01
N SER A 70 23.45 4.94 -13.24
CA SER A 70 22.83 6.21 -13.68
C SER A 70 21.74 6.70 -12.73
N ASN A 71 20.94 5.78 -12.16
CA ASN A 71 19.98 6.06 -11.10
C ASN A 71 20.07 5.00 -10.00
N VAL A 72 20.85 5.31 -8.95
CA VAL A 72 21.11 4.41 -7.82
C VAL A 72 19.84 4.09 -7.03
N GLU A 73 18.92 5.05 -6.90
CA GLU A 73 17.65 4.86 -6.18
C GLU A 73 16.75 3.86 -6.92
N PHE A 74 16.63 4.00 -8.24
CA PHE A 74 15.90 3.06 -9.07
C PHE A 74 16.52 1.65 -9.01
N SER A 75 17.85 1.52 -9.15
CA SER A 75 18.53 0.23 -9.07
C SER A 75 18.34 -0.44 -7.70
N THR A 76 18.36 0.34 -6.62
CA THR A 76 18.05 -0.15 -5.27
C THR A 76 16.62 -0.64 -5.18
N TYR A 77 15.66 0.13 -5.69
CA TYR A 77 14.24 -0.22 -5.69
C TYR A 77 13.99 -1.53 -6.43
N VAL A 78 14.56 -1.71 -7.63
CA VAL A 78 14.43 -2.92 -8.45
C VAL A 78 14.92 -4.16 -7.69
N VAL A 79 16.12 -4.09 -7.09
CA VAL A 79 16.67 -5.22 -6.33
C VAL A 79 15.80 -5.55 -5.12
N ARG A 80 15.33 -4.54 -4.39
CA ARG A 80 14.45 -4.73 -3.22
C ARG A 80 13.11 -5.34 -3.59
N MET A 81 12.48 -4.83 -4.64
CA MET A 81 11.23 -5.36 -5.16
C MET A 81 11.38 -6.82 -5.59
N LEU A 82 12.45 -7.16 -6.33
CA LEU A 82 12.67 -8.51 -6.80
C LEU A 82 12.90 -9.51 -5.64
N LEU A 83 13.63 -9.11 -4.60
CA LEU A 83 13.82 -9.91 -3.39
C LEU A 83 12.51 -10.07 -2.61
N ASP A 84 11.71 -9.01 -2.49
CA ASP A 84 10.42 -9.06 -1.79
C ASP A 84 9.42 -9.99 -2.49
N TYR A 85 9.29 -9.88 -3.81
CA TYR A 85 8.46 -10.76 -4.63
C TYR A 85 8.95 -12.22 -4.57
N ALA A 86 10.27 -12.44 -4.54
CA ALA A 86 10.83 -13.78 -4.39
C ALA A 86 10.47 -14.40 -3.03
N ASN A 87 10.44 -13.61 -1.95
CA ASN A 87 10.00 -14.10 -0.64
C ASN A 87 8.52 -14.49 -0.62
N ALA A 88 7.68 -13.76 -1.37
CA ALA A 88 6.24 -14.04 -1.46
C ALA A 88 5.91 -15.23 -2.38
N ASN A 89 6.69 -15.46 -3.44
CA ASN A 89 6.43 -16.48 -4.45
C ASN A 89 7.54 -17.56 -4.51
N PRO A 90 7.26 -18.80 -4.06
CA PRO A 90 8.23 -19.90 -4.10
C PRO A 90 8.76 -20.22 -5.51
N SER A 91 7.94 -20.08 -6.55
CA SER A 91 8.37 -20.32 -7.93
C SER A 91 9.41 -19.30 -8.36
N LEU A 92 9.16 -18.02 -8.08
CA LEU A 92 10.11 -16.95 -8.36
C LEU A 92 11.39 -17.11 -7.53
N SER A 93 11.28 -17.50 -6.25
CA SER A 93 12.43 -17.79 -5.40
C SER A 93 13.34 -18.88 -5.98
N SER A 94 12.77 -19.94 -6.54
CA SER A 94 13.55 -21.05 -7.13
C SER A 94 14.29 -20.60 -8.40
N LYS A 95 13.62 -19.85 -9.28
CA LYS A 95 14.22 -19.25 -10.48
C LYS A 95 15.32 -18.25 -10.10
N LEU A 96 15.06 -17.38 -9.12
CA LEU A 96 16.06 -16.43 -8.64
C LEU A 96 17.29 -17.16 -8.10
N SER A 97 17.08 -18.21 -7.29
CA SER A 97 18.17 -19.02 -6.75
C SER A 97 19.01 -19.68 -7.84
N SER A 98 18.41 -20.09 -8.96
CA SER A 98 19.14 -20.62 -10.13
C SER A 98 20.02 -19.55 -10.79
N VAL A 99 19.49 -18.34 -10.98
CA VAL A 99 20.22 -17.20 -11.56
C VAL A 99 21.36 -16.75 -10.64
N LEU A 100 21.16 -16.81 -9.31
CA LEU A 100 22.18 -16.45 -8.32
C LEU A 100 23.30 -17.48 -8.15
N GLN A 101 23.24 -18.63 -8.82
CA GLN A 101 24.40 -19.53 -8.92
C GLN A 101 25.52 -18.90 -9.75
N GLU A 102 25.16 -17.96 -10.63
CA GLU A 102 26.12 -17.25 -11.47
C GLU A 102 26.85 -16.15 -10.65
N LEU A 103 28.14 -16.35 -10.39
CA LEU A 103 29.01 -15.46 -9.58
C LEU A 103 29.04 -13.99 -10.05
N TRP A 104 28.90 -13.75 -11.35
CA TRP A 104 28.93 -12.41 -11.93
C TRP A 104 27.62 -11.65 -11.71
N ILE A 105 26.51 -12.34 -11.38
CA ILE A 105 25.24 -11.74 -10.97
C ILE A 105 25.16 -11.68 -9.44
N ASN A 106 25.57 -12.74 -8.76
CA ASN A 106 25.60 -12.79 -7.30
C ASN A 106 26.87 -12.13 -6.75
N ASN A 107 26.91 -10.81 -6.82
CA ASN A 107 28.02 -10.01 -6.33
C ASN A 107 27.54 -8.85 -5.45
N TYR A 108 28.44 -8.34 -4.61
CA TYR A 108 28.13 -7.20 -3.75
C TYR A 108 27.86 -5.91 -4.55
N ASN A 109 28.34 -5.79 -5.78
CA ASN A 109 28.11 -4.60 -6.59
C ASN A 109 26.63 -4.45 -7.00
N ILE A 110 25.94 -5.56 -7.28
CA ILE A 110 24.51 -5.57 -7.63
C ILE A 110 23.65 -5.49 -6.37
N PHE A 111 24.01 -6.18 -5.30
CA PHE A 111 23.16 -6.28 -4.10
C PHE A 111 23.42 -5.17 -3.05
N SER A 112 24.58 -4.53 -3.05
CA SER A 112 24.95 -3.46 -2.10
C SER A 112 24.76 -2.07 -2.72
N GLN A 113 23.56 -1.79 -3.21
CA GLN A 113 23.21 -0.47 -3.73
C GLN A 113 23.18 0.58 -2.61
N LYS A 114 23.58 1.82 -2.93
CA LYS A 114 23.68 2.92 -1.95
C LYS A 114 22.36 3.67 -1.74
N GLY A 115 21.32 3.41 -2.53
CA GLY A 115 20.06 4.14 -2.47
C GLY A 115 19.25 3.84 -1.20
N LYS A 116 18.35 4.75 -0.85
CA LYS A 116 17.44 4.65 0.31
C LYS A 116 16.06 4.08 -0.06
N SER A 117 15.76 3.95 -1.34
CA SER A 117 14.50 3.37 -1.83
C SER A 117 14.30 1.95 -1.31
N SER A 118 13.06 1.61 -0.96
CA SER A 118 12.75 0.33 -0.32
C SER A 118 11.37 -0.19 -0.67
N VAL A 119 11.26 -1.52 -0.66
CA VAL A 119 10.01 -2.27 -0.80
C VAL A 119 10.05 -3.38 0.23
N ILE A 120 9.01 -3.50 1.04
CA ILE A 120 8.87 -4.58 2.01
C ILE A 120 7.42 -5.02 2.13
N THR A 121 7.22 -6.33 2.15
CA THR A 121 5.94 -6.96 2.45
C THR A 121 6.04 -7.78 3.73
N SER A 122 5.08 -7.60 4.63
CA SER A 122 5.01 -8.31 5.92
C SER A 122 3.56 -8.56 6.34
N TYR A 123 3.37 -9.30 7.43
CA TYR A 123 2.05 -9.68 7.92
C TYR A 123 1.45 -8.58 8.80
N LEU A 124 0.24 -8.14 8.46
CA LEU A 124 -0.58 -7.25 9.27
C LEU A 124 -1.36 -8.04 10.34
N ALA A 125 -1.88 -9.19 9.95
CA ALA A 125 -2.60 -10.12 10.80
C ALA A 125 -2.51 -11.54 10.25
N GLN A 126 -2.19 -12.52 11.09
CA GLN A 126 -2.22 -13.94 10.72
C GLN A 126 -3.44 -14.59 11.37
N MET A 127 -4.45 -14.94 10.57
CA MET A 127 -5.60 -15.71 11.03
C MET A 127 -5.51 -17.13 10.47
N LYS A 128 -6.21 -18.08 11.10
CA LYS A 128 -6.14 -19.51 10.75
C LYS A 128 -6.42 -19.80 9.27
N ASP A 129 -7.37 -19.07 8.68
CA ASP A 129 -7.84 -19.29 7.31
C ASP A 129 -7.52 -18.11 6.36
N LEU A 130 -7.02 -16.99 6.91
CA LEU A 130 -6.81 -15.74 6.18
C LEU A 130 -5.60 -14.99 6.74
N ASN A 131 -4.66 -14.64 5.86
CA ASN A 131 -3.55 -13.77 6.20
C ASN A 131 -3.81 -12.37 5.63
N GLY A 132 -3.71 -11.35 6.47
CA GLY A 132 -3.60 -9.96 6.04
C GLY A 132 -2.13 -9.58 5.94
N THR A 133 -1.70 -9.05 4.81
CA THR A 133 -0.35 -8.53 4.61
C THR A 133 -0.41 -7.04 4.30
N TYR A 134 0.63 -6.32 4.70
CA TYR A 134 0.88 -4.96 4.26
C TYR A 134 2.18 -4.95 3.44
N SER A 135 2.16 -4.24 2.33
CA SER A 135 3.34 -3.97 1.51
C SER A 135 3.56 -2.47 1.49
N LEU A 136 4.75 -2.03 1.93
CA LEU A 136 5.16 -0.64 1.91
C LEU A 136 6.26 -0.47 0.86
N TYR A 137 6.07 0.50 -0.02
CA TYR A 137 7.09 0.88 -1.00
C TYR A 137 7.38 2.37 -0.91
N PHE A 138 8.65 2.71 -1.10
CA PHE A 138 9.17 4.06 -1.00
C PHE A 138 10.25 4.24 -2.07
N GLU A 139 9.99 5.12 -3.03
CA GLU A 139 10.88 5.51 -4.12
C GLU A 139 11.38 6.92 -3.87
N ASN A 140 12.69 7.08 -3.85
CA ASN A 140 13.35 8.37 -3.79
C ASN A 140 13.87 8.80 -5.17
N THR A 141 13.92 10.11 -5.33
CA THR A 141 14.69 10.79 -6.36
C THR A 141 16.19 10.68 -6.09
N PRO A 142 17.07 10.86 -7.08
CA PRO A 142 18.52 10.86 -6.88
C PRO A 142 19.00 11.91 -5.86
N SER A 143 18.26 13.01 -5.67
CA SER A 143 18.52 14.03 -4.66
C SER A 143 18.09 13.62 -3.24
N GLY A 144 17.50 12.43 -3.06
CA GLY A 144 17.08 11.89 -1.77
C GLY A 144 15.68 12.33 -1.32
N VAL A 145 14.93 13.01 -2.18
CA VAL A 145 13.53 13.41 -1.92
C VAL A 145 12.58 12.28 -2.29
N MET A 146 11.55 12.03 -1.48
CA MET A 146 10.51 11.05 -1.80
C MET A 146 9.78 11.43 -3.09
N LYS A 147 9.83 10.55 -4.09
CA LYS A 147 9.07 10.66 -5.34
C LYS A 147 7.72 9.97 -5.23
N GLN A 148 7.71 8.75 -4.71
CA GLN A 148 6.50 7.97 -4.57
C GLN A 148 6.57 7.11 -3.32
N SER A 149 5.49 7.09 -2.55
CA SER A 149 5.35 6.20 -1.41
C SER A 149 3.96 5.60 -1.40
N GLY A 150 3.81 4.40 -0.86
CA GLY A 150 2.50 3.83 -0.70
C GLY A 150 2.48 2.59 0.17
N MET A 151 1.27 2.29 0.61
CA MET A 151 0.93 1.10 1.37
C MET A 151 -0.16 0.33 0.65
N ILE A 152 0.06 -0.96 0.47
CA ILE A 152 -0.92 -1.90 -0.07
C ILE A 152 -1.28 -2.88 1.04
N VAL A 153 -2.56 -2.94 1.39
CA VAL A 153 -3.09 -3.95 2.29
C VAL A 153 -3.79 -5.01 1.44
N SER A 154 -3.31 -6.24 1.55
CA SER A 154 -3.85 -7.37 0.80
C SER A 154 -4.31 -8.49 1.71
N LEU A 155 -5.34 -9.19 1.27
CA LEU A 155 -5.81 -10.42 1.90
C LEU A 155 -5.37 -11.62 1.08
N GLN A 156 -4.75 -12.56 1.77
CA GLN A 156 -4.29 -13.83 1.22
C GLN A 156 -4.96 -14.98 1.99
N GLY A 157 -6.01 -15.53 1.40
CA GLY A 157 -6.63 -16.79 1.78
C GLY A 157 -6.30 -17.90 0.79
N LYS A 158 -6.92 -19.07 0.96
CA LYS A 158 -6.74 -20.22 0.03
C LYS A 158 -7.26 -19.95 -1.37
N THR A 159 -8.34 -19.17 -1.47
CA THR A 159 -9.06 -18.90 -2.73
C THR A 159 -9.07 -17.43 -3.12
N ILE A 160 -8.65 -16.54 -2.22
CA ILE A 160 -8.72 -15.09 -2.40
C ILE A 160 -7.31 -14.53 -2.21
N GLN A 161 -6.77 -13.92 -3.25
CA GLN A 161 -5.57 -13.09 -3.21
C GLN A 161 -5.95 -11.76 -3.83
N GLN A 162 -6.36 -10.80 -2.99
CA GLN A 162 -6.85 -9.52 -3.49
C GLN A 162 -6.34 -8.36 -2.62
N PRO A 163 -5.84 -7.28 -3.24
CA PRO A 163 -5.57 -6.04 -2.53
C PRO A 163 -6.90 -5.40 -2.10
N ILE A 164 -7.13 -5.25 -0.79
CA ILE A 164 -8.30 -4.50 -0.30
C ILE A 164 -8.07 -3.02 -0.52
N MET A 165 -6.89 -2.52 -0.19
CA MET A 165 -6.63 -1.09 -0.10
C MET A 165 -5.23 -0.80 -0.60
N LYS A 166 -5.11 0.18 -1.49
CA LYS A 166 -3.84 0.76 -1.90
C LYS A 166 -3.92 2.26 -1.70
N PHE A 167 -3.10 2.75 -0.78
CA PHE A 167 -2.88 4.16 -0.54
C PHE A 167 -1.52 4.52 -1.13
N GLY A 168 -1.44 5.58 -1.91
CA GLY A 168 -0.17 6.03 -2.49
C GLY A 168 -0.11 7.55 -2.55
N ILE A 169 1.01 8.10 -2.10
CA ILE A 169 1.37 9.51 -2.24
C ILE A 169 2.42 9.60 -3.34
N TYR A 170 2.29 10.61 -4.19
CA TYR A 170 3.31 10.96 -5.16
C TYR A 170 3.66 12.43 -5.02
N ALA A 171 4.94 12.72 -5.24
CA ALA A 171 5.46 14.06 -5.27
C ALA A 171 6.48 14.18 -6.40
N ASP A 172 6.41 15.29 -7.12
CA ASP A 172 7.29 15.61 -8.24
C ASP A 172 7.77 17.05 -8.10
N GLY A 173 8.97 17.35 -8.60
CA GLY A 173 9.54 18.71 -8.57
C GLY A 173 9.93 19.26 -7.19
N LEU A 174 9.81 18.49 -6.09
CA LEU A 174 10.23 18.92 -4.74
C LEU A 174 11.75 19.06 -4.58
N GLU A 175 12.52 18.48 -5.50
CA GLU A 175 13.99 18.58 -5.53
C GLU A 175 14.46 20.04 -5.63
N SER A 176 13.71 20.86 -6.38
CA SER A 176 13.99 22.30 -6.56
C SER A 176 13.96 23.10 -5.25
N LEU A 177 13.30 22.58 -4.20
CA LEU A 177 13.14 23.24 -2.90
C LEU A 177 14.29 22.94 -1.94
N ILE A 178 14.95 21.80 -2.11
CA ILE A 178 16.00 21.35 -1.20
C ILE A 178 17.32 22.07 -1.48
N GLY A 179 17.43 22.75 -2.62
CA GLY A 179 18.62 23.48 -3.03
C GLY A 179 19.74 22.53 -3.44
N GLU A 180 20.49 22.90 -4.48
CA GLU A 180 21.71 22.21 -4.90
C GLU A 180 22.74 22.20 -3.77
N ALA A 181 22.70 21.17 -2.94
CA ALA A 181 23.73 20.95 -1.95
C ALA A 181 23.93 19.45 -1.74
N GLY A 182 24.50 18.76 -2.73
CA GLY A 182 24.97 17.39 -2.48
C GLY A 182 25.15 16.45 -3.65
N GLY A 183 25.15 16.89 -4.90
CA GLY A 183 25.46 16.05 -6.05
C GLY A 183 26.37 16.76 -7.02
N GLU A 184 27.67 16.45 -7.00
CA GLU A 184 28.56 16.71 -8.12
C GLU A 184 27.96 16.04 -9.36
N ALA A 185 27.32 16.82 -10.23
CA ALA A 185 27.01 16.39 -11.57
C ALA A 185 28.34 16.10 -12.27
N PRO A 186 28.62 14.86 -12.71
CA PRO A 186 29.76 14.63 -13.57
C PRO A 186 29.39 15.21 -14.94
N ASN A 187 29.99 16.36 -15.27
CA ASN A 187 30.14 16.94 -16.60
C ASN A 187 28.98 16.62 -17.56
N ALA A 188 27.90 17.38 -17.48
CA ALA A 188 27.01 17.52 -18.63
C ALA A 188 27.79 18.28 -19.70
N ASP A 189 28.34 17.54 -20.66
CA ASP A 189 28.86 18.11 -21.90
C ASP A 189 27.80 19.04 -22.48
N GLU A 190 28.20 20.30 -22.68
CA GLU A 190 27.47 21.34 -23.41
C GLU A 190 27.27 20.91 -24.87
N ASN A 191 26.34 19.99 -25.14
CA ASN A 191 25.82 19.68 -26.47
C ASN A 191 24.48 18.93 -26.36
N VAL A 192 23.45 19.60 -25.83
CA VAL A 192 22.06 19.18 -26.06
C VAL A 192 21.38 20.25 -26.89
N ALA A 193 21.03 19.84 -28.11
CA ALA A 193 20.32 20.63 -29.09
C ALA A 193 19.01 21.18 -28.50
N GLU A 194 18.77 22.46 -28.74
CA GLU A 194 17.50 23.13 -28.48
C GLU A 194 16.35 22.40 -29.18
N GLY A 195 15.48 21.76 -28.40
CA GLY A 195 14.30 21.07 -28.90
C GLY A 195 13.52 20.39 -27.78
N GLU A 196 12.38 20.99 -27.43
CA GLU A 196 11.33 20.52 -26.52
C GLU A 196 11.59 20.70 -25.01
N ASN A 197 11.14 21.85 -24.50
CA ASN A 197 10.65 22.08 -23.14
C ASN A 197 11.40 21.34 -22.03
N ASP A 198 12.55 21.88 -21.62
CA ASP A 198 12.98 21.75 -20.22
C ASP A 198 12.02 22.60 -19.36
N SER A 199 10.77 22.14 -19.26
CA SER A 199 9.78 22.71 -18.37
C SER A 199 10.28 22.40 -16.97
N THR A 200 10.78 23.42 -16.27
CA THR A 200 10.95 23.40 -14.81
C THR A 200 9.78 22.64 -14.21
N VAL A 201 10.03 21.41 -13.73
CA VAL A 201 8.97 20.52 -13.29
C VAL A 201 8.25 21.22 -12.14
N GLU A 202 6.99 21.60 -12.37
CA GLU A 202 6.21 22.32 -11.36
C GLU A 202 6.06 21.41 -10.13
N PRO A 203 6.42 21.89 -8.92
CA PRO A 203 6.32 21.07 -7.72
C PRO A 203 4.86 20.67 -7.52
N THR A 204 4.60 19.37 -7.56
CA THR A 204 3.25 18.81 -7.55
C THR A 204 3.22 17.65 -6.59
N ALA A 205 2.22 17.58 -5.72
CA ALA A 205 2.01 16.42 -4.88
C ALA A 205 0.53 16.06 -4.82
N GLY A 206 0.28 14.77 -4.69
CA GLY A 206 -1.08 14.26 -4.57
C GLY A 206 -1.12 12.86 -3.98
N MET A 207 -2.34 12.40 -3.79
CA MET A 207 -2.64 11.07 -3.32
C MET A 207 -3.52 10.30 -4.31
N SER A 208 -3.32 8.99 -4.30
CA SER A 208 -4.12 8.02 -5.00
C SER A 208 -4.62 6.99 -3.99
N PHE A 209 -5.91 6.66 -4.09
CA PHE A 209 -6.53 5.67 -3.24
C PHE A 209 -7.28 4.68 -4.11
N THR A 210 -7.01 3.40 -3.89
CA THR A 210 -7.74 2.29 -4.52
C THR A 210 -8.32 1.44 -3.42
N PHE A 211 -9.59 1.10 -3.53
CA PHE A 211 -10.29 0.24 -2.59
C PHE A 211 -11.06 -0.85 -3.32
N MET A 212 -10.80 -2.11 -2.98
CA MET A 212 -11.35 -3.31 -3.64
C MET A 212 -11.32 -3.21 -5.16
N ASP A 213 -10.14 -2.92 -5.72
CA ASP A 213 -9.89 -2.69 -7.15
C ASP A 213 -10.60 -1.48 -7.80
N VAL A 214 -11.33 -0.68 -7.02
CA VAL A 214 -11.90 0.61 -7.48
C VAL A 214 -10.90 1.72 -7.22
N LEU A 215 -10.36 2.32 -8.29
CA LEU A 215 -9.49 3.49 -8.21
C LEU A 215 -10.39 4.71 -8.00
N LEU A 216 -10.24 5.36 -6.85
CA LEU A 216 -10.90 6.63 -6.60
C LEU A 216 -10.17 7.76 -7.35
N THR A 217 -10.87 8.89 -7.49
CA THR A 217 -10.28 10.10 -8.06
C THR A 217 -9.05 10.49 -7.27
N GLN A 218 -7.93 10.64 -7.96
CA GLN A 218 -6.70 11.14 -7.36
C GLN A 218 -6.93 12.56 -6.85
N VAL A 219 -6.46 12.84 -5.65
CA VAL A 219 -6.58 14.15 -5.02
C VAL A 219 -5.22 14.82 -5.09
N GLU A 220 -5.16 15.95 -5.76
CA GLU A 220 -3.96 16.78 -5.80
C GLU A 220 -3.96 17.70 -4.59
N PHE A 221 -2.88 17.68 -3.80
CA PHE A 221 -2.74 18.56 -2.63
C PHE A 221 -2.36 19.97 -3.05
N PHE A 222 -1.42 20.07 -3.99
CA PHE A 222 -1.00 21.32 -4.58
C PHE A 222 -0.36 21.12 -5.94
N ARG A 223 -0.37 22.19 -6.71
CA ARG A 223 0.34 22.30 -7.98
C ARG A 223 1.11 23.61 -8.07
N GLY A 224 2.35 23.53 -8.51
CA GLY A 224 3.23 24.67 -8.65
C GLY A 224 3.64 25.28 -7.31
N MET A 225 4.60 26.21 -7.38
CA MET A 225 5.19 26.82 -6.17
C MET A 225 4.18 27.63 -5.36
N SER A 226 3.26 28.32 -6.02
CA SER A 226 2.19 29.06 -5.34
C SER A 226 1.23 28.13 -4.60
N GLY A 227 0.90 26.98 -5.20
CA GLY A 227 0.05 25.97 -4.58
C GLY A 227 0.74 25.36 -3.36
N LEU A 228 2.02 25.01 -3.47
CA LEU A 228 2.81 24.50 -2.36
C LEU A 228 2.83 25.48 -1.18
N MET A 229 3.17 26.75 -1.43
CA MET A 229 3.21 27.76 -0.37
C MET A 229 1.84 27.99 0.27
N SER A 230 0.77 27.92 -0.52
CA SER A 230 -0.60 27.97 -0.01
C SER A 230 -0.94 26.75 0.84
N ALA A 231 -0.58 25.54 0.40
CA ALA A 231 -0.83 24.31 1.14
C ALA A 231 -0.01 24.23 2.44
N ALA A 232 1.24 24.69 2.43
CA ALA A 232 2.08 24.75 3.62
C ALA A 232 1.54 25.76 4.66
N TRP A 233 1.02 26.91 4.20
CA TRP A 233 0.48 27.94 5.11
C TRP A 233 -0.92 27.61 5.63
N ASN A 234 -1.71 26.86 4.85
CA ASN A 234 -3.04 26.37 5.24
C ASN A 234 -3.01 24.92 5.74
N ALA A 235 -1.83 24.37 6.03
CA ALA A 235 -1.69 23.01 6.51
C ALA A 235 -2.50 22.86 7.82
N PRO A 236 -3.34 21.82 7.93
CA PRO A 236 -4.19 21.67 9.10
C PRO A 236 -3.32 21.39 10.32
N SER A 237 -3.45 22.24 11.35
CA SER A 237 -2.78 22.07 12.64
C SER A 237 -3.42 20.99 13.50
N GLU A 238 -4.63 20.54 13.13
CA GLU A 238 -5.39 19.49 13.82
C GLU A 238 -5.74 18.38 12.83
N LEU A 239 -5.97 17.17 13.34
CA LEU A 239 -6.41 16.02 12.55
C LEU A 239 -7.69 16.35 11.79
N THR A 240 -7.56 16.52 10.47
CA THR A 240 -8.66 16.84 9.58
C THR A 240 -8.98 15.63 8.72
N SER A 241 -10.26 15.25 8.65
CA SER A 241 -10.69 14.15 7.80
C SER A 241 -10.62 14.54 6.32
N ALA A 242 -9.93 13.72 5.54
CA ALA A 242 -9.78 13.86 4.09
C ALA A 242 -10.76 12.95 3.32
N LEU A 243 -11.10 11.78 3.87
CA LEU A 243 -12.01 10.83 3.24
C LEU A 243 -12.79 10.07 4.30
N GLN A 244 -14.13 10.15 4.22
CA GLN A 244 -15.06 9.37 5.04
C GLN A 244 -15.97 8.56 4.14
N GLY A 245 -16.21 7.31 4.49
CA GLY A 245 -17.08 6.45 3.70
C GLY A 245 -17.60 5.27 4.50
N ASN A 246 -18.85 4.89 4.20
CA ASN A 246 -19.45 3.65 4.66
C ASN A 246 -19.63 2.73 3.46
N LEU A 247 -19.15 1.51 3.57
CA LEU A 247 -19.08 0.54 2.49
C LEU A 247 -19.77 -0.73 2.94
N LEU A 248 -20.69 -1.24 2.13
CA LEU A 248 -21.26 -2.56 2.31
C LEU A 248 -20.32 -3.57 1.66
N LEU A 249 -19.48 -4.22 2.46
CA LEU A 249 -18.49 -5.21 2.00
C LEU A 249 -19.14 -6.52 1.57
N GLN A 250 -20.14 -6.97 2.31
CA GLN A 250 -20.82 -8.23 2.07
C GLN A 250 -22.33 -8.02 2.16
N ASP A 251 -23.05 -8.44 1.13
CA ASP A 251 -24.50 -8.50 1.11
C ASP A 251 -24.91 -9.84 0.49
N HIS A 252 -25.21 -10.80 1.34
CA HIS A 252 -25.66 -12.11 0.93
C HIS A 252 -27.05 -12.37 1.50
N SER A 253 -28.02 -12.63 0.63
CA SER A 253 -29.35 -13.09 1.04
C SER A 253 -29.71 -14.34 0.24
N GLN A 254 -30.07 -15.40 0.96
CA GLN A 254 -30.43 -16.67 0.37
C GLN A 254 -31.61 -17.29 1.12
N ARG A 255 -32.63 -17.67 0.35
CA ARG A 255 -33.74 -18.48 0.84
C ARG A 255 -33.55 -19.91 0.41
N ILE A 256 -33.55 -20.82 1.38
CA ILE A 256 -33.35 -22.24 1.17
C ILE A 256 -34.63 -22.97 1.55
N HIS A 257 -35.18 -23.73 0.60
CA HIS A 257 -36.30 -24.63 0.87
C HIS A 257 -35.76 -25.93 1.45
N LEU A 258 -36.15 -26.24 2.69
CA LEU A 258 -35.73 -27.46 3.38
C LEU A 258 -36.61 -28.64 2.96
N SER A 259 -36.08 -29.86 3.08
CA SER A 259 -36.79 -31.10 2.70
C SER A 259 -38.07 -31.35 3.51
N ASN A 260 -38.19 -30.74 4.68
CA ASN A 260 -39.39 -30.76 5.53
C ASN A 260 -40.44 -29.71 5.15
N GLY A 261 -40.22 -28.94 4.08
CA GLY A 261 -41.14 -27.91 3.58
C GLY A 261 -40.99 -26.53 4.23
N LEU A 262 -40.14 -26.38 5.25
CA LEU A 262 -39.84 -25.09 5.87
C LEU A 262 -38.92 -24.25 4.99
N VAL A 263 -39.01 -22.93 5.12
CA VAL A 263 -38.14 -21.98 4.40
C VAL A 263 -37.13 -21.39 5.37
N LEU A 264 -35.84 -21.55 5.08
CA LEU A 264 -34.75 -20.95 5.83
C LEU A 264 -34.31 -19.67 5.10
N ASP A 265 -34.46 -18.52 5.73
CA ASP A 265 -33.93 -17.24 5.25
C ASP A 265 -32.58 -16.98 5.92
N THR A 266 -31.52 -16.91 5.11
CA THR A 266 -30.15 -16.62 5.55
C THR A 266 -29.74 -15.28 4.98
N LYS A 267 -29.41 -14.33 5.84
CA LYS A 267 -28.90 -13.00 5.48
C LYS A 267 -27.56 -12.77 6.15
N VAL A 268 -26.58 -12.28 5.42
CA VAL A 268 -25.27 -11.88 5.95
C VAL A 268 -24.94 -10.52 5.37
N LEU A 269 -24.85 -9.53 6.25
CA LEU A 269 -24.51 -8.15 5.95
C LEU A 269 -23.19 -7.82 6.63
N GLY A 270 -22.23 -7.33 5.86
CA GLY A 270 -20.95 -6.85 6.34
C GLY A 270 -20.77 -5.41 5.90
N ALA A 271 -20.59 -4.50 6.86
CA ALA A 271 -20.33 -3.09 6.63
C ALA A 271 -18.96 -2.70 7.20
N LEU A 272 -18.30 -1.77 6.51
CA LEU A 272 -17.06 -1.15 6.91
C LEU A 272 -17.23 0.36 6.82
N SER A 273 -17.00 1.04 7.93
CA SER A 273 -16.85 2.48 7.99
C SER A 273 -15.38 2.82 8.00
N LEU A 274 -14.95 3.76 7.16
CA LEU A 274 -13.58 4.24 7.06
C LEU A 274 -13.56 5.76 7.20
N ASP A 275 -12.59 6.26 7.96
CA ASP A 275 -12.23 7.66 8.05
C ASP A 275 -10.70 7.81 7.97
N LEU A 276 -10.24 8.44 6.91
CA LEU A 276 -8.85 8.81 6.69
C LEU A 276 -8.68 10.28 7.09
N SER A 277 -7.96 10.52 8.17
CA SER A 277 -7.62 11.85 8.66
C SER A 277 -6.12 12.08 8.64
N GLY A 278 -5.71 13.34 8.54
CA GLY A 278 -4.30 13.70 8.56
C GLY A 278 -4.07 15.09 9.11
N TYR A 279 -2.86 15.30 9.63
CA TYR A 279 -2.34 16.62 9.93
C TYR A 279 -0.85 16.67 9.61
N ILE A 280 -0.36 17.87 9.29
CA ILE A 280 1.04 18.11 8.96
C ILE A 280 1.48 19.37 9.69
N SER A 281 2.56 19.27 10.45
CA SER A 281 3.21 20.37 11.15
C SER A 281 4.61 20.57 10.57
N ILE A 282 4.85 21.73 9.96
CA ILE A 282 6.15 22.08 9.37
C ILE A 282 6.70 23.28 10.13
N SER A 283 7.89 23.14 10.72
CA SER A 283 8.64 24.26 11.29
C SER A 283 9.88 24.55 10.46
N LEU A 284 9.86 25.64 9.70
CA LEU A 284 11.03 26.09 8.93
C LEU A 284 12.16 26.59 9.85
N TRP A 285 11.82 27.13 11.03
CA TRP A 285 12.80 27.62 11.99
C TRP A 285 13.53 26.49 12.71
N ASN A 286 12.79 25.47 13.15
CA ASN A 286 13.35 24.29 13.80
C ASN A 286 13.82 23.24 12.78
N ARG A 287 13.56 23.46 11.49
CA ARG A 287 13.87 22.56 10.38
C ARG A 287 13.35 21.13 10.58
N ASN A 288 12.15 21.01 11.13
CA ASN A 288 11.49 19.73 11.36
C ASN A 288 10.11 19.69 10.69
N CYS A 289 9.68 18.47 10.38
CA CYS A 289 8.38 18.16 9.84
C CYS A 289 7.83 16.95 10.59
N GLU A 290 6.62 17.09 11.12
CA GLU A 290 5.86 16.00 11.72
C GLU A 290 4.57 15.83 10.92
N ALA A 291 4.32 14.62 10.44
CA ALA A 291 3.09 14.27 9.75
C ALA A 291 2.47 13.04 10.40
N LEU A 292 1.16 13.10 10.63
CA LEU A 292 0.38 11.95 11.09
C LEU A 292 -0.77 11.72 10.11
N ILE A 293 -0.86 10.49 9.63
CA ILE A 293 -2.00 9.99 8.87
C ILE A 293 -2.67 8.92 9.71
N ARG A 294 -3.92 9.14 10.10
CA ARG A 294 -4.73 8.20 10.86
C ARG A 294 -5.80 7.60 9.95
N ASN A 295 -5.74 6.29 9.79
CA ASN A 295 -6.78 5.51 9.13
C ASN A 295 -7.61 4.80 10.20
N SER A 296 -8.77 5.36 10.52
CA SER A 296 -9.75 4.73 11.40
C SER A 296 -10.74 3.89 10.61
N GLY A 297 -11.04 2.71 11.13
CA GLY A 297 -11.98 1.78 10.54
C GLY A 297 -12.86 1.11 11.59
N ALA A 298 -14.15 1.04 11.32
CA ALA A 298 -15.10 0.26 12.09
C ALA A 298 -15.74 -0.81 11.20
N VAL A 299 -15.65 -2.07 11.62
CA VAL A 299 -16.26 -3.21 10.93
C VAL A 299 -17.49 -3.64 11.71
N TYR A 300 -18.58 -3.88 10.99
CA TYR A 300 -19.82 -4.45 11.50
C TYR A 300 -20.24 -5.62 10.63
N LEU A 301 -20.36 -6.79 11.20
CA LEU A 301 -20.84 -8.01 10.55
C LEU A 301 -22.10 -8.46 11.27
N GLU A 302 -23.20 -8.60 10.54
CA GLU A 302 -24.45 -9.13 11.03
C GLU A 302 -24.85 -10.31 10.15
N GLY A 303 -25.20 -11.42 10.78
CA GLY A 303 -25.84 -12.52 10.09
C GLY A 303 -27.10 -12.96 10.79
N THR A 304 -28.16 -13.10 10.01
CA THR A 304 -29.47 -13.56 10.44
C THR A 304 -29.77 -14.89 9.78
N LEU A 305 -30.18 -15.86 10.58
CA LEU A 305 -30.68 -17.14 10.14
C LEU A 305 -32.07 -17.33 10.75
N SER A 306 -33.13 -17.21 9.96
CA SER A 306 -34.51 -17.34 10.44
C SER A 306 -35.25 -18.44 9.68
N VAL A 307 -36.03 -19.25 10.38
CA VAL A 307 -36.90 -20.26 9.79
C VAL A 307 -38.32 -19.70 9.72
N ASP A 308 -38.83 -19.52 8.51
CA ASP A 308 -40.19 -19.05 8.26
C ASP A 308 -41.17 -20.22 8.38
N SER A 309 -42.04 -20.13 9.39
CA SER A 309 -43.11 -21.08 9.66
C SER A 309 -44.33 -20.35 10.19
N THR A 310 -45.51 -20.88 9.91
CA THR A 310 -46.79 -20.27 10.28
C THR A 310 -47.14 -20.40 11.75
N GLU A 311 -46.37 -21.14 12.56
CA GLU A 311 -46.69 -21.43 13.97
C GLU A 311 -45.52 -21.14 14.93
N LEU A 312 -44.29 -21.14 14.41
CA LEU A 312 -43.05 -21.09 15.17
C LEU A 312 -42.05 -20.19 14.44
N ASP A 313 -41.68 -19.06 15.03
CA ASP A 313 -40.61 -18.20 14.56
C ASP A 313 -39.33 -18.52 15.33
N VAL A 314 -38.32 -19.05 14.64
CA VAL A 314 -37.03 -19.42 15.23
C VAL A 314 -35.94 -18.75 14.45
N GLY A 315 -35.06 -18.05 15.15
CA GLY A 315 -33.95 -17.39 14.53
C GLY A 315 -32.69 -17.32 15.38
N LEU A 316 -31.59 -17.15 14.66
CA LEU A 316 -30.26 -16.90 15.20
C LEU A 316 -29.72 -15.64 14.54
N VAL A 317 -29.33 -14.68 15.36
CA VAL A 317 -28.65 -13.46 14.93
C VAL A 317 -27.25 -13.50 15.53
N PHE A 318 -26.23 -13.36 14.70
CA PHE A 318 -24.86 -13.17 15.16
C PHE A 318 -24.36 -11.81 14.68
N THR A 319 -23.72 -11.07 15.59
CA THR A 319 -23.14 -9.76 15.29
C THR A 319 -21.68 -9.73 15.72
N GLY A 320 -20.78 -9.34 14.83
CA GLY A 320 -19.37 -9.08 15.11
C GLY A 320 -19.07 -7.62 14.85
N GLN A 321 -18.56 -6.91 15.83
CA GLN A 321 -18.19 -5.50 15.69
C GLN A 321 -16.79 -5.25 16.24
N GLY A 322 -16.05 -4.38 15.58
CA GLY A 322 -14.73 -3.94 16.02
C GLY A 322 -14.39 -2.59 15.42
N GLU A 323 -13.77 -1.74 16.23
CA GLU A 323 -13.28 -0.43 15.83
C GLU A 323 -11.78 -0.37 16.12
N SER A 324 -11.01 0.10 15.17
CA SER A 324 -9.56 0.29 15.33
C SER A 324 -9.08 1.39 14.40
N TYR A 325 -7.89 1.90 14.66
CA TYR A 325 -7.22 2.83 13.77
C TYR A 325 -5.75 2.48 13.62
N ILE A 326 -5.16 2.84 12.48
CA ILE A 326 -3.74 2.70 12.21
C ILE A 326 -3.17 4.12 12.07
N ASP A 327 -2.20 4.44 12.91
CA ASP A 327 -1.46 5.68 12.88
C ASP A 327 -0.17 5.49 12.11
N TYR A 328 -0.01 6.25 11.03
CA TYR A 328 1.24 6.37 10.29
C TYR A 328 1.86 7.74 10.60
N THR A 329 2.92 7.73 11.40
CA THR A 329 3.69 8.94 11.73
C THR A 329 4.95 9.02 10.91
N SER A 330 5.27 10.21 10.42
CA SER A 330 6.50 10.50 9.68
C SER A 330 7.12 11.75 10.25
N ASN A 331 8.27 11.58 10.91
CA ASN A 331 9.08 12.65 11.44
C ASN A 331 10.32 12.82 10.57
N ALA A 332 10.49 14.01 10.02
CA ALA A 332 11.65 14.37 9.22
C ALA A 332 12.38 15.54 9.87
N ASP A 333 13.69 15.41 10.02
CA ASP A 333 14.59 16.47 10.42
C ASP A 333 15.52 16.79 9.26
N PHE A 334 15.49 18.05 8.84
CA PHE A 334 16.26 18.58 7.72
C PHE A 334 17.28 19.62 8.17
N TYR A 335 17.72 19.57 9.43
CA TYR A 335 18.80 20.40 9.95
C TYR A 335 20.17 20.08 9.33
N GLU A 336 20.50 18.79 9.19
CA GLU A 336 21.73 18.27 8.59
C GLU A 336 21.43 17.39 7.37
N MET A 337 22.30 17.42 6.36
CA MET A 337 22.25 16.49 5.24
C MET A 337 23.17 15.28 5.50
N PRO A 338 22.72 14.04 5.24
CA PRO A 338 21.45 13.66 4.63
C PRO A 338 20.24 13.79 5.58
N LEU A 339 19.07 14.09 5.01
CA LEU A 339 17.79 14.19 5.73
C LEU A 339 17.57 12.95 6.61
N LYS A 340 17.29 13.17 7.90
CA LYS A 340 16.89 12.11 8.84
C LYS A 340 15.39 11.92 8.73
N LEU A 341 14.95 10.69 8.47
CA LEU A 341 13.54 10.35 8.31
C LEU A 341 13.22 9.14 9.18
N CYS A 342 12.25 9.29 10.08
CA CYS A 342 11.70 8.20 10.87
C CYS A 342 10.21 8.04 10.59
N MET A 343 9.84 6.90 10.01
CA MET A 343 8.46 6.50 9.77
C MET A 343 8.06 5.43 10.79
N GLN A 344 6.86 5.54 11.36
CA GLN A 344 6.30 4.53 12.25
C GLN A 344 4.86 4.22 11.84
N MET A 345 4.51 2.93 11.90
CA MET A 345 3.14 2.47 11.70
C MET A 345 2.69 1.73 12.94
N LYS A 346 1.68 2.26 13.62
CA LYS A 346 1.25 1.78 14.95
C LYS A 346 -0.24 1.52 14.96
N ARG A 347 -0.65 0.41 15.59
CA ARG A 347 -2.04 0.10 15.89
C ARG A 347 -2.21 0.02 17.40
N PRO A 348 -3.20 0.72 17.99
CA PRO A 348 -3.48 0.62 19.42
C PRO A 348 -4.17 -0.71 19.78
N ASP A 349 -4.29 -0.98 21.08
CA ASP A 349 -5.18 -2.02 21.59
C ASP A 349 -6.62 -1.73 21.14
N PHE A 350 -7.34 -2.76 20.71
CA PHE A 350 -8.78 -2.64 20.43
C PHE A 350 -9.57 -3.87 20.90
N GLU A 351 -10.88 -3.70 21.04
CA GLU A 351 -11.78 -4.77 21.45
C GLU A 351 -12.67 -5.21 20.28
N PHE A 352 -12.72 -6.52 20.03
CA PHE A 352 -13.65 -7.14 19.12
C PHE A 352 -14.79 -7.78 19.92
N THR A 353 -16.03 -7.37 19.68
CA THR A 353 -17.21 -7.89 20.36
C THR A 353 -17.98 -8.80 19.42
N HIS A 354 -18.20 -10.04 19.83
CA HIS A 354 -19.04 -11.02 19.13
C HIS A 354 -20.24 -11.37 19.99
N THR A 355 -21.44 -11.11 19.49
CA THR A 355 -22.70 -11.41 20.15
C THR A 355 -23.49 -12.41 19.32
N VAL A 356 -24.10 -13.38 20.00
CA VAL A 356 -25.00 -14.37 19.41
C VAL A 356 -26.30 -14.35 20.20
N ASP A 357 -27.37 -14.02 19.49
CA ASP A 357 -28.74 -14.01 19.97
C ASP A 357 -29.54 -15.12 19.30
N LYS A 358 -30.16 -15.96 20.12
CA LYS A 358 -31.05 -17.02 19.66
C LYS A 358 -32.44 -16.74 20.21
N TYR A 359 -33.45 -16.79 19.36
CA TYR A 359 -34.83 -16.63 19.77
C TYR A 359 -35.71 -17.72 19.20
N GLU A 360 -36.69 -18.13 20.00
CA GLU A 360 -37.74 -19.06 19.64
C GLU A 360 -39.06 -18.48 20.15
N GLU A 361 -39.97 -18.18 19.23
CA GLU A 361 -41.24 -17.53 19.50
C GLU A 361 -42.38 -18.34 18.88
N LEU A 362 -43.29 -18.84 19.71
CA LEU A 362 -44.52 -19.48 19.26
C LEU A 362 -45.62 -18.42 19.17
N LEU A 363 -46.42 -18.44 18.10
CA LEU A 363 -47.52 -17.47 17.86
C LEU A 363 -48.55 -17.35 19.00
N LYS A 364 -48.67 -18.38 19.84
CA LYS A 364 -49.49 -18.39 21.06
C LYS A 364 -48.72 -19.02 22.22
N GLY A 365 -47.57 -18.46 22.58
CA GLY A 365 -46.73 -19.08 23.60
C GLY A 365 -45.71 -18.16 24.26
N LYS A 366 -44.79 -18.81 24.98
CA LYS A 366 -43.65 -18.14 25.62
C LYS A 366 -42.56 -17.91 24.59
N LYS A 367 -41.96 -16.73 24.65
CA LYS A 367 -40.74 -16.39 23.92
C LYS A 367 -39.54 -16.87 24.72
N TYR A 368 -38.66 -17.63 24.06
CA TYR A 368 -37.36 -18.02 24.61
C TYR A 368 -36.28 -17.22 23.91
N THR A 369 -35.43 -16.56 24.68
CA THR A 369 -34.28 -15.81 24.16
C THR A 369 -33.02 -16.19 24.91
N SER A 370 -31.96 -16.51 24.19
CA SER A 370 -30.63 -16.76 24.73
C SER A 370 -29.64 -15.79 24.11
N HIS A 371 -29.01 -14.98 24.95
CA HIS A 371 -28.02 -13.99 24.56
C HIS A 371 -26.65 -14.43 25.07
N ARG A 372 -25.64 -14.42 24.20
CA ARG A 372 -24.24 -14.65 24.58
C ARG A 372 -23.34 -13.63 23.88
N SER A 373 -22.60 -12.86 24.68
CA SER A 373 -21.59 -11.92 24.17
C SER A 373 -20.20 -12.32 24.62
N LEU A 374 -19.24 -12.28 23.71
CA LEU A 374 -17.83 -12.53 23.92
C LEU A 374 -17.04 -11.30 23.47
N LYS A 375 -16.22 -10.76 24.37
CA LYS A 375 -15.28 -9.68 24.06
C LYS A 375 -13.87 -10.24 23.98
N SER A 376 -13.19 -9.99 22.87
CA SER A 376 -11.81 -10.39 22.63
C SER A 376 -10.96 -9.13 22.51
N LYS A 377 -9.98 -8.98 23.40
CA LYS A 377 -9.02 -7.87 23.34
C LYS A 377 -7.87 -8.24 22.39
N VAL A 378 -7.59 -7.37 21.43
CA VAL A 378 -6.44 -7.47 20.53
C VAL A 378 -5.42 -6.45 20.98
N SER A 379 -4.18 -6.89 21.17
CA SER A 379 -3.07 -6.01 21.58
C SER A 379 -2.62 -5.09 20.44
N GLY A 380 -2.21 -3.89 20.83
CA GLY A 380 -1.57 -2.92 19.99
C GLY A 380 -0.16 -3.36 19.64
N GLU A 381 0.24 -3.06 18.41
CA GLU A 381 1.48 -3.50 17.81
C GLU A 381 2.06 -2.35 16.96
N GLU A 382 3.38 -2.27 16.90
CA GLU A 382 4.08 -1.46 15.92
C GLU A 382 4.61 -2.35 14.80
N TYR A 383 4.46 -1.91 13.57
CA TYR A 383 4.81 -2.68 12.39
C TYR A 383 6.21 -2.32 11.89
N LEU A 384 7.00 -3.35 11.57
CA LEU A 384 8.33 -3.18 11.01
C LEU A 384 8.27 -2.69 9.55
N LEU A 385 8.84 -1.52 9.29
CA LEU A 385 9.05 -1.03 7.93
C LEU A 385 10.36 -1.60 7.37
N ASN A 386 11.35 -0.77 7.05
CA ASN A 386 12.68 -1.26 6.64
C ASN A 386 13.68 -1.17 7.80
N LYS A 387 14.70 -2.04 7.80
CA LYS A 387 15.83 -1.98 8.73
C LYS A 387 16.51 -0.61 8.70
N ALA A 388 16.69 -0.02 7.51
CA ALA A 388 17.25 1.32 7.37
C ALA A 388 16.41 2.37 8.11
N ASN A 389 15.08 2.29 8.00
CA ASN A 389 14.17 3.16 8.75
C ASN A 389 14.26 2.91 10.27
N SER A 390 14.38 1.66 10.71
CA SER A 390 14.60 1.35 12.14
C SER A 390 15.90 1.95 12.68
N ASP A 391 16.97 1.94 11.89
CA ASP A 391 18.26 2.50 12.27
C ASP A 391 18.18 4.04 12.38
N GLU A 392 17.50 4.72 11.46
CA GLU A 392 17.25 6.17 11.50
C GLU A 392 16.35 6.56 12.68
N CYS A 393 15.23 5.84 12.87
CA CYS A 393 14.35 6.03 14.03
C CYS A 393 15.09 5.85 15.35
N ARG A 394 16.06 4.92 15.42
CA ARG A 394 16.87 4.73 16.62
C ARG A 394 17.79 5.91 16.91
N VAL A 395 18.23 6.65 15.89
CA VAL A 395 19.03 7.87 16.08
C VAL A 395 18.12 9.01 16.54
N MET A 396 17.00 9.25 15.85
CA MET A 396 16.09 10.35 16.16
C MET A 396 15.45 10.20 17.56
N LEU A 397 14.94 9.01 17.90
CA LEU A 397 14.25 8.79 19.18
C LEU A 397 15.18 8.70 20.39
N LYS A 398 16.51 8.64 20.18
CA LYS A 398 17.49 8.75 21.27
C LYS A 398 17.72 10.19 21.71
N GLU A 399 17.45 11.16 20.85
CA GLU A 399 17.62 12.59 21.17
C GLU A 399 16.43 13.13 22.00
N ASP A 400 15.29 12.42 22.00
CA ASP A 400 14.06 12.76 22.75
C ASP A 400 14.00 12.18 24.19
N GLN A 401 15.01 11.41 24.62
CA GLN A 401 15.17 10.88 25.99
C GLN A 401 16.33 11.55 26.72
#